data_AF-A0A7W7G233-F1
#
_entry.id   AF-A0A7W7G233-F1
#
_cell.length_a   1.000
_cell.length_b   1.000
_cell.length_c   1.000
_cell.angle_alpha   90.00
_cell.angle_beta   90.00
_cell.angle_gamma   90.00
#
_symmetry.space_group_name_H-M   'P 1'
#
loop_
_entity.id
_entity.type
_entity.pdbx_description
1 polymer ?
#
loop_
_entity_poly.entity_id
_entity_poly.type
_entity_poly.pdbx_seq_one_letter_code
_entity_poly.pdbx_strand_id
1 'polypeptide(L)'
;MPAVVAREIPLRCTPLRPGRRLTALVLCVVMAVSATWELFEWLSAVVGGSSADDFLGTQGDVGGTQWDMFMAGVGAITSLLLLSRLQDKQLRAGR
;
A
#
# COMPACT_ATOMS: atom_id res chain seq x y z
N MET A 1 -2.13 5.73 -5.23
CA MET A 1 -0.87 6.45 -5.53
C MET A 1 0.43 5.77 -5.04
N PRO A 2 0.49 4.89 -4.00
CA PRO A 2 1.76 4.23 -3.64
C PRO A 2 2.20 3.12 -4.62
N ALA A 3 1.27 2.46 -5.32
CA ALA A 3 1.59 1.31 -6.17
C ALA A 3 2.46 1.64 -7.40
N VAL A 4 2.28 2.81 -8.02
CA VAL A 4 3.08 3.24 -9.19
C VAL A 4 4.52 3.54 -8.78
N VAL A 5 4.69 4.24 -7.66
CA VAL A 5 6.02 4.56 -7.09
C VAL A 5 6.71 3.28 -6.61
N ALA A 6 6.00 2.42 -5.89
CA ALA A 6 6.51 1.11 -5.44
C ALA A 6 6.90 0.20 -6.62
N ARG A 7 6.25 0.36 -7.79
CA ARG A 7 6.63 -0.34 -9.03
C ARG A 7 7.84 0.28 -9.73
N GLU A 8 7.99 1.60 -9.64
CA GLU A 8 9.04 2.35 -10.33
C GLU A 8 10.44 2.11 -9.75
N ILE A 9 10.55 2.09 -8.41
CA ILE A 9 11.83 1.91 -7.73
C ILE A 9 12.52 0.60 -8.15
N PRO A 10 11.86 -0.58 -8.11
CA PRO A 10 12.47 -1.82 -8.59
C PRO A 10 12.84 -1.78 -10.07
N LEU A 11 12.00 -1.18 -10.92
CA LEU A 11 12.25 -1.11 -12.37
C LEU A 11 13.43 -0.22 -12.77
N ARG A 12 13.77 0.77 -11.93
CA ARG A 12 14.91 1.67 -12.14
C ARG A 12 16.18 1.22 -11.43
N CYS A 13 16.05 0.70 -10.21
CA CYS A 13 17.18 0.44 -9.32
C CYS A 13 17.61 -1.03 -9.27
N THR A 14 16.85 -1.95 -9.87
CA THR A 14 17.14 -3.40 -9.82
C THR A 14 16.95 -4.06 -11.19
N PRO A 15 17.52 -5.25 -11.44
CA PRO A 15 17.31 -6.00 -12.68
C PRO A 15 15.92 -6.69 -12.76
N LEU A 16 14.96 -6.30 -11.91
CA LEU A 16 13.62 -6.86 -11.92
C LEU A 16 12.90 -6.50 -13.23
N ARG A 17 12.37 -7.53 -13.89
CA ARG A 17 11.61 -7.39 -15.13
C ARG A 17 10.12 -7.18 -14.82
N PRO A 18 9.40 -6.44 -15.69
CA PRO A 18 7.94 -6.37 -15.61
C PRO A 18 7.33 -7.78 -15.66
N GLY A 19 6.40 -8.07 -14.75
CA GLY A 19 5.72 -9.37 -14.69
C GLY A 19 5.12 -9.66 -13.33
N ARG A 20 4.59 -10.87 -13.16
CA ARG A 20 3.85 -11.31 -11.96
C ARG A 20 4.63 -11.12 -10.65
N ARG A 21 5.94 -11.36 -10.65
CA ARG A 21 6.79 -11.22 -9.46
C ARG A 21 6.88 -9.77 -8.98
N LEU A 22 7.00 -8.83 -9.92
CA LEU A 22 6.98 -7.40 -9.62
C LEU A 22 5.61 -6.96 -9.11
N THR A 23 4.53 -7.43 -9.74
CA THR A 23 3.16 -7.16 -9.27
C THR A 23 2.95 -7.65 -7.84
N ALA A 24 3.34 -8.88 -7.52
CA ALA A 24 3.24 -9.43 -6.17
C ALA A 24 4.06 -8.62 -5.17
N LEU A 25 5.30 -8.24 -5.52
CA LEU A 25 6.14 -7.40 -4.66
C LEU A 25 5.49 -6.04 -4.38
N VAL A 26 4.95 -5.38 -5.40
CA VAL A 26 4.27 -4.08 -5.25
C VAL A 26 3.05 -4.22 -4.35
N LEU A 27 2.26 -5.27 -4.51
CA LEU A 27 1.11 -5.53 -3.64
C LEU A 27 1.54 -5.78 -2.19
N CYS A 28 2.58 -6.59 -1.97
CA CYS A 28 3.13 -6.81 -0.64
C CYS A 28 3.61 -5.50 0.01
N VAL A 29 4.30 -4.64 -0.74
CA VAL A 29 4.79 -3.35 -0.23
C VAL A 29 3.61 -2.44 0.15
N VAL A 30 2.58 -2.32 -0.69
CA VAL A 30 1.41 -1.49 -0.37
C VAL A 30 0.70 -2.01 0.87
N MET A 31 0.48 -3.33 0.97
CA MET A 31 -0.14 -3.95 2.14
C MET A 31 0.70 -3.75 3.41
N ALA A 32 2.03 -3.91 3.32
CA ALA A 32 2.93 -3.72 4.45
C ALA A 32 2.92 -2.27 4.95
N VAL A 33 2.89 -1.29 4.06
CA VAL A 33 2.78 0.13 4.44
C VAL A 33 1.44 0.40 5.13
N SER A 34 0.34 -0.09 4.57
CA SER A 34 -0.99 0.04 5.18
C SER A 34 -1.03 -0.56 6.58
N ALA A 35 -0.54 -1.80 6.73
CA ALA A 35 -0.50 -2.49 8.02
C ALA A 35 0.41 -1.80 9.04
N THR A 36 1.52 -1.20 8.59
CA THR A 36 2.42 -0.47 9.48
C THR A 36 1.76 0.77 10.04
N TRP A 37 0.98 1.49 9.24
CA TRP A 37 0.28 2.70 9.69
C TRP A 37 -0.73 2.38 10.80
N GLU A 38 -1.51 1.31 10.61
CA GLU A 38 -2.46 0.79 11.61
C GLU A 38 -1.78 0.33 12.91
N LEU A 39 -0.59 -0.28 12.81
CA LEU A 39 0.19 -0.63 13.99
C LEU A 39 0.67 0.61 14.76
N PHE A 40 1.01 1.70 14.06
CA PHE A 40 1.37 2.96 14.71
C PHE A 40 0.17 3.60 15.42
N GLU A 41 -1.01 3.54 14.80
CA GLU A 41 -2.24 4.01 15.42
C GLU A 41 -2.56 3.23 16.69
N TRP A 42 -2.55 1.90 16.61
CA TRP A 42 -2.72 1.03 17.77
C TRP A 42 -1.70 1.32 18.87
N LEU A 43 -0.42 1.47 18.51
CA LEU A 43 0.64 1.79 19.46
C LEU A 43 0.42 3.16 20.12
N SER A 44 -0.04 4.15 19.36
CA SER A 44 -0.34 5.49 19.88
C SER A 44 -1.48 5.47 20.90
N ALA A 45 -2.50 4.64 20.68
CA ALA A 45 -3.59 4.44 21.63
C ALA A 45 -3.07 3.81 22.93
N VAL A 46 -2.27 2.74 22.82
CA VAL A 46 -1.68 2.06 23.99
C VAL A 46 -0.80 3.02 24.82
N VAL A 47 0.01 3.86 24.15
CA VAL A 47 0.89 4.82 24.84
C VAL A 47 0.11 6.00 25.43
N GLY A 48 -0.96 6.44 24.77
CA GLY A 48 -1.84 7.53 25.22
C GLY A 48 -2.68 7.19 26.45
N GLY A 49 -2.69 5.93 26.89
CA GLY A 49 -3.48 5.47 28.02
C GLY A 49 -4.97 5.30 27.70
N SER A 50 -5.37 5.45 26.44
CA SER A 50 -6.69 5.07 25.95
C SER A 50 -6.75 3.55 25.75
N SER A 51 -7.85 2.93 26.17
CA SER A 51 -8.08 1.53 25.84
C SER A 51 -8.25 1.39 24.32
N ALA A 52 -7.94 0.22 23.75
CA ALA A 52 -8.22 -0.03 22.33
C ALA A 52 -9.70 0.26 21.99
N ASP A 53 -10.60 0.06 22.96
CA ASP A 53 -12.03 0.38 22.86
C ASP A 53 -12.33 1.90 22.77
N ASP A 54 -11.51 2.76 23.37
CA ASP A 54 -11.66 4.22 23.25
C ASP A 54 -11.20 4.72 21.86
N PHE A 55 -10.19 4.08 21.27
CA PHE A 55 -9.75 4.36 19.90
C PHE A 55 -10.79 3.87 18.87
N LEU A 56 -11.34 2.67 19.09
CA LEU A 56 -12.51 2.15 18.36
C LEU A 56 -13.75 3.06 18.56
N GLY A 57 -13.92 3.64 19.75
CA GLY A 57 -14.98 4.58 20.10
C GLY A 57 -14.86 5.94 19.39
N THR A 58 -13.63 6.41 19.11
CA THR A 58 -13.40 7.64 18.32
C THR A 58 -13.60 7.44 16.81
N GLN A 59 -13.29 6.25 16.29
CA GLN A 59 -13.44 5.93 14.87
C GLN A 59 -14.84 5.40 14.51
N GLY A 60 -15.59 4.89 15.50
CA GLY A 60 -16.97 4.44 15.33
C GLY A 60 -17.15 3.15 14.52
N ASP A 61 -16.05 2.54 14.04
CA ASP A 61 -16.07 1.30 13.27
C ASP A 61 -14.91 0.37 13.69
N VAL A 62 -15.27 -0.82 14.17
CA VAL A 62 -14.31 -1.87 14.57
C VAL A 62 -13.61 -2.51 13.36
N GLY A 63 -14.18 -2.35 12.16
CA GLY A 63 -13.66 -2.86 10.90
C GLY A 63 -12.79 -1.88 10.10
N GLY A 64 -12.58 -0.65 10.58
CA GLY A 64 -11.87 0.41 9.85
C GLY A 64 -10.51 -0.04 9.31
N THR A 65 -9.67 -0.56 10.19
CA THR A 65 -8.35 -1.13 9.88
C THR A 65 -8.37 -2.19 8.75
N GLN A 66 -9.39 -3.06 8.75
CA GLN A 66 -9.52 -4.10 7.72
C GLN A 66 -9.95 -3.51 6.38
N TRP A 67 -10.89 -2.55 6.42
CA TRP A 67 -11.35 -1.83 5.24
C TRP A 67 -10.25 -0.97 4.63
N ASP A 68 -9.40 -0.35 5.43
CA ASP A 68 -8.28 0.46 4.95
C ASP A 68 -7.26 -0.39 4.21
N MET A 69 -6.85 -1.52 4.78
CA MET A 69 -5.98 -2.48 4.09
C MET A 69 -6.64 -3.04 2.82
N PHE A 70 -7.93 -3.33 2.85
CA PHE A 70 -8.67 -3.83 1.69
C PHE A 70 -8.74 -2.78 0.57
N MET A 71 -9.08 -1.54 0.89
CA MET A 71 -9.11 -0.42 -0.05
C MET A 71 -7.72 -0.12 -0.60
N ALA A 72 -6.67 -0.20 0.22
CA ALA A 72 -5.29 -0.07 -0.23
C ALA A 72 -4.93 -1.17 -1.24
N GLY A 73 -5.34 -2.42 -0.98
CA GLY A 73 -5.17 -3.56 -1.88
C GLY A 73 -5.90 -3.37 -3.21
N VAL A 74 -7.19 -3.00 -3.18
CA VAL A 74 -8.00 -2.72 -4.37
C VAL A 74 -7.41 -1.56 -5.18
N GLY A 75 -7.00 -0.49 -4.51
CA GLY A 75 -6.32 0.66 -5.11
C GLY A 75 -5.01 0.28 -5.80
N ALA A 76 -4.24 -0.63 -5.20
CA ALA A 76 -3.01 -1.12 -5.81
C ALA A 76 -3.27 -2.01 -7.04
N ILE A 77 -4.23 -2.93 -6.95
CA ILE A 77 -4.62 -3.80 -8.08
C ILE A 77 -5.14 -2.95 -9.24
N THR A 78 -6.07 -2.03 -8.99
CA THR A 78 -6.65 -1.16 -10.01
C THR A 78 -5.56 -0.29 -10.65
N SER A 79 -4.66 0.30 -9.87
CA SER A 79 -3.52 1.06 -10.38
C SER A 79 -2.60 0.22 -11.25
N LEU A 80 -2.31 -1.03 -10.87
CA LEU A 80 -1.46 -1.93 -11.66
C LEU A 80 -2.15 -2.36 -12.97
N LEU A 81 -3.46 -2.60 -12.95
CA LEU A 81 -4.21 -2.97 -14.16
C LEU A 81 -4.29 -1.81 -15.16
N LEU A 82 -4.57 -0.60 -14.68
CA LEU A 82 -4.82 0.56 -15.53
C LEU A 82 -3.53 1.27 -15.98
N LEU A 83 -2.55 1.41 -15.08
CA LEU A 83 -1.40 2.30 -15.31
C LEU A 83 -0.10 1.58 -15.70
N SER A 84 0.03 0.26 -15.47
CA SER A 84 1.29 -0.44 -15.77
C SER A 84 1.75 -0.27 -17.23
N ARG A 85 0.81 -0.32 -18.18
CA ARG A 85 1.12 -0.15 -19.61
C ARG A 85 1.58 1.27 -19.95
N LEU A 86 0.96 2.28 -19.33
CA LEU A 86 1.35 3.68 -19.52
C LEU A 86 2.72 3.96 -18.89
N GLN A 87 2.93 3.45 -17.67
CA GLN A 87 4.21 3.57 -16.98
C GLN A 87 5.35 2.89 -17.75
N ASP A 88 5.11 1.70 -18.32
CA ASP A 88 6.10 1.01 -19.16
C ASP A 88 6.47 1.82 -20.41
N LYS A 89 5.52 2.54 -21.01
CA LYS A 89 5.79 3.46 -22.13
C LYS A 89 6.62 4.67 -21.67
N GLN A 90 6.25 5.28 -20.55
CA GLN A 90 6.99 6.43 -19.99
C GLN A 90 8.43 6.08 -19.60
N LEU A 91 8.63 4.91 -18.98
CA LEU A 91 9.96 4.41 -18.60
C LEU A 91 10.86 4.12 -19.81
N ARG A 92 10.28 3.74 -20.96
CA ARG A 92 11.03 3.55 -22.22
C ARG A 92 11.35 4.86 -22.92
N ALA A 93 10.49 5.87 -22.81
CA ALA A 93 10.69 7.17 -23.42
C ALA A 93 11.70 8.05 -22.64
N GLY A 94 11.87 7.80 -21.34
CA GLY A 94 12.81 8.53 -20.47
C GLY A 94 14.15 7.83 -20.23
N ARG A 95 14.54 6.85 -21.06
CA ARG A 95 15.86 6.20 -21.10
C ARG A 95 16.53 6.54 -22.41
#